data_AF-A0A7W9AMK3-F1
#
_entry.id   AF-A0A7W9AMK3-F1
#
_cell.length_a   1.000
_cell.length_b   1.000
_cell.length_c   1.000
_cell.angle_alpha   90.00
_cell.angle_beta   90.00
_cell.angle_gamma   90.00
#
_symmetry.space_group_name_H-M   'P 1'
#
loop_
_entity.id
_entity.type
_entity.pdbx_description
1 polymer ?
#
loop_
_entity_poly.entity_id
_entity_poly.type
_entity_poly.pdbx_seq_one_letter_code
_entity_poly.pdbx_strand_id
1 'polypeptide(L)' 'MNEAAVSGILLTLASAIALVIGFATGKMPFNYKSLNTNRDAAPAIFWAFAGSWTLFAIAGIAITVRHWSV' A
#
# COMPACT_ATOMS: atom_id res chain seq x y z
N MET A 1 -19.04 5.46 13.18
CA MET A 1 -17.93 4.79 12.48
C MET A 1 -17.33 3.78 13.44
N ASN A 2 -17.53 2.49 13.18
CA ASN A 2 -16.97 1.42 14.00
C ASN A 2 -15.45 1.27 13.77
N GLU A 3 -14.81 0.47 14.63
CA GLU A 3 -13.37 0.20 14.60
C GLU A 3 -12.90 -0.34 13.24
N ALA A 4 -13.69 -1.22 12.61
CA ALA A 4 -13.35 -1.80 11.31
C ALA A 4 -13.26 -0.73 10.22
N ALA A 5 -14.18 0.24 10.19
CA ALA A 5 -14.15 1.35 9.25
C ALA A 5 -12.89 2.21 9.42
N VAL A 6 -12.50 2.49 10.67
CA VAL A 6 -11.26 3.21 10.99
C VAL A 6 -10.03 2.43 10.52
N SER A 7 -9.97 1.12 10.79
CA SER A 7 -8.87 0.27 10.31
C SER A 7 -8.77 0.25 8.78
N GLY A 8 -9.90 0.24 8.07
CA GLY A 8 -9.92 0.33 6.61
C GLY A 8 -9.34 1.64 6.08
N ILE A 9 -9.65 2.77 6.74
CA ILE A 9 -9.11 4.09 6.39
C ILE A 9 -7.60 4.11 6.61
N LEU A 10 -7.15 3.61 7.77
CA LEU A 10 -5.73 3.55 8.11
C LEU A 10 -4.94 2.68 7.13
N LEU A 11 -5.47 1.51 6.76
CA LEU A 11 -4.85 0.63 5.77
C LEU A 11 -4.74 1.31 4.39
N THR A 12 -5.81 2.00 3.98
CA THR A 12 -5.83 2.75 2.71
C THR A 12 -4.78 3.85 2.72
N LEU A 13 -4.72 4.65 3.80
CA LEU A 13 -3.77 5.74 3.95
C LEU A 13 -2.32 5.24 3.96
N ALA A 14 -2.03 4.22 4.76
CA ALA A 14 -0.69 3.64 4.83
C ALA A 14 -0.22 3.12 3.46
N SER A 15 -1.13 2.46 2.74
CA SER A 15 -0.85 1.96 1.39
C SER A 15 -0.63 3.07 0.38
N ALA A 16 -1.46 4.12 0.41
CA ALA A 16 -1.30 5.28 -0.44
C ALA A 16 0.03 6.00 -0.19
N ILE A 17 0.41 6.18 1.08
CA ILE A 17 1.71 6.78 1.45
C ILE A 17 2.86 5.92 0.94
N ALA A 18 2.80 4.60 1.12
CA ALA A 18 3.83 3.69 0.63
C ALA A 18 3.99 3.76 -0.90
N LEU A 19 2.87 3.81 -1.64
CA LEU A 19 2.88 3.97 -3.09
C LEU A 19 3.45 5.33 -3.50
N VAL A 20 3.01 6.43 -2.90
CA VAL A 20 3.51 7.78 -3.20
C VAL A 20 5.02 7.86 -3.00
N ILE A 21 5.53 7.38 -1.86
CA ILE A 21 6.97 7.33 -1.58
C ILE A 21 7.67 6.44 -2.61
N GLY A 22 7.11 5.25 -2.90
CA GLY A 22 7.65 4.33 -3.89
C GLY A 22 7.77 4.94 -5.28
N PHE A 23 6.74 5.66 -5.71
CA PHE A 23 6.72 6.31 -7.01
C PHE A 23 7.65 7.52 -7.09
N ALA A 24 7.70 8.34 -6.03
CA ALA A 24 8.54 9.54 -5.95
C ALA A 24 10.04 9.22 -5.87
N THR A 25 10.42 8.18 -5.14
CA THR A 25 11.83 7.80 -4.92
C THR A 25 12.34 6.75 -5.90
N GLY A 26 11.45 6.14 -6.70
CA GLY A 26 11.78 5.00 -7.56
C GLY A 26 12.06 3.70 -6.79
N LYS A 27 11.85 3.66 -5.47
CA LYS A 27 12.12 2.51 -4.59
C LYS A 27 10.98 2.28 -3.61
N MET A 28 10.42 1.08 -3.56
CA MET A 28 9.34 0.78 -2.61
C MET A 28 9.86 0.77 -1.16
N PRO A 29 9.14 1.40 -0.21
CA PRO A 29 9.53 1.50 1.19
C PRO A 29 9.29 0.17 1.92
N PHE A 30 10.13 -0.82 1.63
CA PHE A 30 10.07 -2.14 2.23
C PHE A 30 11.44 -2.53 2.79
N ASN A 31 11.50 -2.82 4.09
CA ASN A 31 12.76 -3.08 4.79
C ASN A 31 13.15 -4.56 4.73
N TYR A 32 13.46 -5.05 3.53
CA TYR A 32 14.24 -6.28 3.38
C TYR A 32 15.65 -5.90 2.94
N LYS A 33 16.61 -5.98 3.86
CA LYS A 33 18.03 -5.66 3.62
C LYS A 33 18.67 -6.33 2.39
N SER A 34 18.01 -7.35 1.81
CA SER A 34 18.48 -8.11 0.64
C SER A 34 17.72 -7.85 -0.66
N LEU A 35 16.58 -7.14 -0.65
CA LEU A 35 15.75 -6.98 -1.85
C LEU A 35 15.92 -5.58 -2.45
N ASN A 36 16.45 -5.53 -3.67
CA ASN A 36 16.49 -4.32 -4.45
C ASN A 36 15.09 -4.01 -5.00
N THR A 37 14.43 -3.00 -4.43
CA THR A 37 13.10 -2.54 -4.89
C THR A 37 13.20 -1.37 -5.87
N ASN A 38 14.37 -1.09 -6.43
CA ASN A 38 14.55 -0.02 -7.40
C ASN A 38 13.85 -0.36 -8.72
N ARG A 39 13.03 0.56 -9.23
CA ARG A 39 12.31 0.42 -10.49
C ARG A 39 13.22 0.15 -11.68
N ASP A 40 14.40 0.76 -11.71
CA ASP A 40 15.31 0.66 -12.87
C ASP A 40 16.17 -0.62 -12.82
N ALA A 41 16.65 -0.99 -11.63
CA ALA A 41 17.54 -2.14 -11.47
C ALA A 41 16.77 -3.47 -11.27
N ALA A 42 15.55 -3.42 -10.73
CA ALA A 42 14.73 -4.59 -10.41
C ALA A 42 13.23 -4.28 -10.64
N PRO A 43 12.83 -4.03 -11.90
CA PRO A 43 11.47 -3.58 -12.24
C PRO A 43 10.39 -4.56 -11.77
N ALA A 44 10.64 -5.87 -11.92
CA ALA A 44 9.69 -6.90 -11.48
C ALA A 44 9.41 -6.83 -9.97
N ILE A 45 10.45 -6.61 -9.16
CA ILE A 45 10.32 -6.50 -7.70
C ILE A 45 9.58 -5.20 -7.33
N PHE A 46 9.94 -4.08 -7.95
CA PHE A 46 9.24 -2.81 -7.74
C PHE A 46 7.73 -2.95 -8.00
N TRP A 47 7.36 -3.52 -9.15
CA TRP A 47 5.95 -3.68 -9.53
C TRP A 47 5.21 -4.73 -8.69
N ALA A 48 5.88 -5.79 -8.24
CA ALA A 48 5.29 -6.74 -7.31
C ALA A 48 4.91 -6.07 -5.98
N PHE A 49 5.80 -5.26 -5.41
CA PHE A 49 5.49 -4.50 -4.19
C PHE A 49 4.46 -3.39 -4.45
N ALA A 50 4.54 -2.68 -5.58
CA ALA A 50 3.52 -1.71 -5.97
C ALA A 50 2.14 -2.35 -6.04
N GLY A 51 2.02 -3.51 -6.69
CA GLY A 51 0.78 -4.27 -6.81
C GLY A 51 0.23 -4.69 -5.45
N SER A 52 1.08 -5.20 -4.56
CA SER A 52 0.68 -5.57 -3.19
C SER A 52 0.13 -4.38 -2.40
N TRP A 53 0.80 -3.22 -2.45
CA TRP A 53 0.30 -2.01 -1.79
C TRP A 53 -1.02 -1.52 -2.40
N THR A 54 -1.19 -1.63 -3.71
CA THR A 54 -2.48 -1.32 -4.37
C THR A 54 -3.59 -2.24 -3.89
N LEU A 55 -3.33 -3.56 -3.76
CA LEU A 55 -4.30 -4.51 -3.23
C LEU A 55 -4.69 -4.18 -1.78
N PHE A 56 -3.74 -3.78 -0.94
CA PHE A 56 -4.03 -3.31 0.42
C PHE A 56 -4.86 -2.04 0.44
N ALA A 57 -4.60 -1.09 -0.45
CA ALA A 57 -5.43 0.12 -0.58
C ALA A 57 -6.88 -0.24 -0.96
N ILE A 58 -7.07 -1.12 -1.96
CA ILE A 58 -8.40 -1.57 -2.38
C ILE A 58 -9.13 -2.31 -1.24
N ALA A 59 -8.43 -3.19 -0.52
CA ALA A 59 -8.99 -3.90 0.63
C ALA A 59 -9.40 -2.92 1.74
N GLY A 60 -8.56 -1.93 2.05
CA GLY A 60 -8.88 -0.88 3.03
C GLY A 60 -10.14 -0.10 2.65
N ILE A 61 -10.25 0.32 1.39
CA ILE A 61 -11.44 1.02 0.87
C ILE A 61 -12.68 0.13 1.01
N ALA A 62 -12.59 -1.15 0.63
CA ALA A 62 -13.70 -2.08 0.73
C ALA A 62 -14.18 -2.26 2.17
N ILE A 63 -13.26 -2.37 3.13
CA ILE A 63 -13.58 -2.43 4.57
C ILE A 63 -14.26 -1.14 5.01
N THR A 64 -13.69 0.03 4.69
CA THR A 64 -14.26 1.33 5.07
C THR A 64 -15.67 1.49 4.55
N VAL A 65 -15.92 1.21 3.27
CA VAL A 65 -17.25 1.34 2.65
C VAL A 65 -18.25 0.38 3.30
N ARG A 66 -17.86 -0.89 3.53
CA ARG A 66 -18.74 -1.89 4.15
C ARG A 66 -19.16 -1.52 5.58
N HIS A 67 -18.31 -0.79 6.30
CA HIS A 67 -18.47 -0.52 7.73
C HIS A 67 -18.75 0.96 8.05
N TRP A 68 -18.97 1.82 7.05
CA TRP A 68 -19.12 3.26 7.22
C TRP A 68 -20.34 3.67 8.07
N SER A 69 -21.45 2.96 7.89
CA SER A 69 -22.76 3.31 8.48
C SER A 69 -23.28 2.31 9.51
N VAL A 70 -22.46 1.32 9.86
CA VAL A 70 -22.72 0.35 10.94
C VAL A 70 -22.04 0.83 12.21
#